data_AF-A0A7G8HIW3-F1
#
_entry.id   AF-A0A7G8HIW3-F1
#
_cell.length_a   1.000
_cell.length_b   1.000
_cell.length_c   1.000
_cell.angle_alpha   90.00
_cell.angle_beta   90.00
_cell.angle_gamma   90.00
#
_symmetry.space_group_name_H-M   'P 1'
#
loop_
_entity.id
_entity.type
_entity.pdbx_description
1 polymer ?
#
loop_
_entity_poly.entity_id
_entity_poly.type
_entity_poly.pdbx_seq_one_letter_code
_entity_poly.pdbx_strand_id
1 'polypeptide(L)'
;MILAHSSNSGRPRILICGYYGEHNLGDDALLSVLLNQLDDRWEPVITARDRQAVESLAPGIETVDRRSLATVLKAVRQVDALILGGGSLLQDSTSTRSLIYYILLIWCAKSLQKPVLLWGQGLGPLKRRFSRLLVRTSLKTISSVTWRDPSSMNQAMEWKLDVPMKIGPDPVWAHSAPAWTSGQSLILCWRPTPLLNISGWHRLVNSLSRFSEMHDLNVIWLAFHGHQDASLYQSLLEENIVPNALEQRSTVHIAESIPQVQKLFSESRMVIAMRLHALILAAVGGVPTSALSYDPKVRAAADLADITCSELNNHLSEHHLISQWKEAMKTHLDECNIHALACDAKVHSKVMNEKLCKLIN
;
A
#
# COMPACT_ATOMS: atom_id res chain seq x y z
N MET A 1 37.81 -10.05 4.56
CA MET A 1 37.41 -11.47 4.70
C MET A 1 36.07 -11.48 5.40
N ILE A 2 34.98 -11.55 4.63
CA ILE A 2 33.60 -11.45 5.15
C ILE A 2 33.25 -12.82 5.73
N LEU A 3 33.00 -12.88 7.04
CA LEU A 3 32.55 -14.09 7.72
C LEU A 3 31.09 -14.36 7.34
N ALA A 4 30.90 -15.19 6.32
CA ALA A 4 29.63 -15.82 5.99
C ALA A 4 29.09 -16.55 7.23
N HIS A 5 27.96 -16.08 7.75
CA HIS A 5 27.25 -16.76 8.83
C HIS A 5 26.36 -17.82 8.18
N SER A 6 26.73 -19.08 8.38
CA SER A 6 26.07 -20.26 7.80
C SER A 6 24.63 -20.41 8.29
N SER A 7 23.66 -20.23 7.39
CA SER A 7 22.39 -20.96 7.41
C SER A 7 22.55 -22.27 6.63
N ASN A 8 21.72 -23.26 6.97
CA ASN A 8 21.75 -24.63 6.43
C ASN A 8 21.52 -24.73 4.89
N SER A 9 21.24 -23.61 4.21
CA SER A 9 20.95 -23.54 2.76
C SER A 9 22.12 -23.05 1.90
N GLY A 10 23.18 -22.49 2.50
CA GLY A 10 24.29 -21.86 1.76
C GLY A 10 23.89 -20.64 0.92
N ARG A 11 22.61 -20.23 0.94
CA ARG A 11 22.08 -19.08 0.20
C ARG A 11 22.26 -17.79 1.00
N PRO A 12 22.60 -16.66 0.36
CA PRO A 12 22.64 -15.37 1.02
C PRO A 12 21.25 -14.97 1.51
N ARG A 13 21.19 -14.39 2.71
CA ARG A 13 19.93 -14.07 3.41
C ARG A 13 19.63 -12.58 3.33
N ILE A 14 18.35 -12.23 3.25
CA ILE A 14 17.93 -10.83 3.18
C ILE A 14 16.80 -10.54 4.16
N LEU A 15 16.97 -9.52 5.00
CA LEU A 15 15.91 -9.07 5.89
C LEU A 15 15.03 -8.05 5.17
N ILE A 16 13.73 -8.33 5.09
CA ILE A 16 12.72 -7.46 4.49
C ILE A 16 11.89 -6.84 5.62
N CYS A 17 11.96 -5.52 5.71
CA CYS A 17 11.33 -4.71 6.74
C CYS A 17 10.19 -3.88 6.15
N GLY A 18 8.99 -4.03 6.70
CA GLY A 18 7.79 -3.29 6.27
C GLY A 18 6.69 -3.41 7.32
N TYR A 19 5.50 -2.85 7.08
CA TYR A 19 4.40 -2.87 8.05
C TYR A 19 3.53 -4.14 7.89
N TYR A 20 4.18 -5.32 7.92
CA TYR A 20 3.55 -6.60 7.60
C TYR A 20 2.97 -7.32 8.83
N GLY A 21 1.94 -8.14 8.59
CA GLY A 21 1.21 -8.85 9.66
C GLY A 21 0.42 -7.89 10.55
N GLU A 22 -0.03 -6.77 10.00
CA GLU A 22 -0.81 -5.74 10.69
C GLU A 22 -2.29 -5.74 10.26
N HIS A 23 -2.70 -6.76 9.48
CA HIS A 23 -4.01 -6.87 8.83
C HIS A 23 -4.34 -5.63 8.00
N ASN A 24 -3.34 -5.18 7.24
CA ASN A 24 -3.42 -4.12 6.26
C ASN A 24 -3.06 -4.72 4.91
N LEU A 25 -4.08 -5.07 4.12
CA LEU A 25 -3.87 -5.71 2.83
C LEU A 25 -3.05 -4.85 1.86
N GLY A 26 -2.99 -3.55 2.09
CA GLY A 26 -2.13 -2.69 1.31
C GLY A 26 -0.64 -3.05 1.42
N ASP A 27 -0.18 -3.30 2.64
CA ASP A 27 1.22 -3.67 2.88
C ASP A 27 1.44 -5.15 2.53
N ASP A 28 0.43 -6.00 2.67
CA ASP A 28 0.49 -7.41 2.25
C ASP A 28 0.58 -7.52 0.71
N ALA A 29 -0.09 -6.65 -0.05
CA ALA A 29 0.04 -6.55 -1.51
C ALA A 29 1.47 -6.11 -1.92
N LEU A 30 2.05 -5.14 -1.21
CA LEU A 30 3.44 -4.72 -1.43
C LEU A 30 4.41 -5.87 -1.16
N LEU A 31 4.18 -6.63 -0.09
CA LEU A 31 5.00 -7.80 0.24
C LEU A 31 4.89 -8.88 -0.82
N SER A 32 3.66 -9.19 -1.28
CA SER A 32 3.39 -10.14 -2.37
C SER A 32 4.20 -9.80 -3.62
N VAL A 33 4.14 -8.54 -4.08
CA VAL A 33 4.89 -8.10 -5.27
C VAL A 33 6.40 -8.20 -5.04
N LEU A 34 6.90 -7.78 -3.87
CA LEU A 34 8.32 -7.83 -3.57
C LEU A 34 8.84 -9.27 -3.59
N LEU A 35 8.14 -10.21 -2.93
CA LEU A 35 8.54 -11.62 -2.87
C LEU A 35 8.48 -12.28 -4.24
N ASN A 36 7.41 -12.07 -5.02
CA ASN A 36 7.26 -12.63 -6.36
C ASN A 36 8.30 -12.11 -7.36
N GLN A 37 8.96 -11.00 -7.06
CA GLN A 37 9.97 -10.38 -7.91
C GLN A 37 11.39 -10.44 -7.31
N LEU A 38 11.57 -11.11 -6.16
CA LEU A 38 12.88 -11.33 -5.56
C LEU A 38 13.60 -12.49 -6.28
N ASP A 39 14.90 -12.34 -6.49
CA ASP A 39 15.73 -13.41 -7.05
C ASP A 39 15.81 -14.63 -6.12
N ASP A 40 15.46 -15.82 -6.62
CA ASP A 40 15.39 -17.10 -5.88
C ASP A 40 16.70 -17.53 -5.20
N ARG A 41 17.83 -16.92 -5.59
CA ARG A 41 19.13 -17.13 -4.92
C ARG A 41 19.15 -16.56 -3.51
N TRP A 42 18.27 -15.61 -3.19
CA TRP A 42 18.17 -15.01 -1.87
C TRP A 42 17.12 -15.70 -1.01
N GLU A 43 17.47 -15.92 0.26
CA GLU A 43 16.55 -16.43 1.26
C GLU A 43 15.94 -15.26 2.05
N PRO A 44 14.64 -14.95 1.87
CA PRO A 44 13.99 -13.84 2.57
C PRO A 44 13.70 -14.18 4.03
N VAL A 45 13.94 -13.21 4.90
CA VAL A 45 13.49 -13.17 6.30
C VAL A 45 12.62 -11.94 6.45
N ILE A 46 11.40 -12.07 6.97
CA ILE A 46 10.41 -10.97 6.98
C ILE A 46 10.15 -10.49 8.42
N THR A 47 10.15 -9.18 8.64
CA THR A 47 9.62 -8.65 9.91
C THR A 47 8.10 -8.64 9.89
N ALA A 48 7.46 -9.26 10.89
CA ALA A 48 6.01 -9.42 10.97
C ALA A 48 5.50 -9.11 12.38
N ARG A 49 4.31 -8.52 12.50
CA ARG A 49 3.60 -8.44 13.80
C ARG A 49 2.83 -9.73 14.07
N ASP A 50 2.00 -10.14 13.13
CA ASP A 50 1.34 -11.44 13.12
C ASP A 50 2.06 -12.38 12.14
N ARG A 51 2.65 -13.45 12.68
CA ARG A 51 3.32 -14.47 11.88
C ARG A 51 2.34 -15.22 10.99
N GLN A 52 1.13 -15.52 11.48
CA GLN A 52 0.16 -16.33 10.71
C GLN A 52 -0.30 -15.59 9.46
N ALA A 53 -0.46 -14.27 9.55
CA ALA A 53 -0.80 -13.43 8.41
C ALA A 53 0.30 -13.41 7.33
N VAL A 54 1.58 -13.49 7.70
CA VAL A 54 2.67 -13.58 6.71
C VAL A 54 2.82 -15.00 6.19
N GLU A 55 2.62 -16.01 7.03
CA GLU A 55 2.64 -17.43 6.64
C GLU A 55 1.54 -17.75 5.60
N SER A 56 0.36 -17.15 5.71
CA SER A 56 -0.71 -17.34 4.72
C SER A 56 -0.39 -16.70 3.36
N LEU A 57 0.38 -15.61 3.36
CA LEU A 57 0.85 -14.95 2.15
C LEU A 57 2.04 -15.69 1.51
N ALA A 58 2.96 -16.16 2.34
CA ALA A 58 4.20 -16.79 1.91
C ALA A 58 4.57 -17.96 2.84
N PRO A 59 4.02 -19.16 2.57
CA PRO A 59 4.23 -20.34 3.40
C PRO A 59 5.70 -20.74 3.51
N GLY A 60 6.13 -21.09 4.72
CA GLY A 60 7.49 -21.54 5.02
C GLY A 60 8.53 -20.43 5.17
N ILE A 61 8.18 -19.15 4.97
CA ILE A 61 9.15 -18.05 5.14
C ILE A 61 9.45 -17.79 6.62
N GLU A 62 10.73 -17.56 6.91
CA GLU A 62 11.17 -17.16 8.24
C GLU A 62 10.67 -15.74 8.59
N THR A 63 10.00 -15.62 9.74
CA THR A 63 9.51 -14.33 10.25
C THR A 63 10.22 -13.94 11.54
N VAL A 64 10.45 -12.63 11.71
CA VAL A 64 10.98 -12.02 12.93
C VAL A 64 9.93 -11.08 13.52
N ASP A 65 9.67 -11.18 14.83
CA ASP A 65 8.73 -10.28 15.50
C ASP A 65 9.20 -8.82 15.42
N ARG A 66 8.45 -8.01 14.68
CA ARG A 66 8.76 -6.59 14.46
C ARG A 66 8.65 -5.75 15.73
N ARG A 67 7.87 -6.16 16.72
CA ARG A 67 7.67 -5.43 17.99
C ARG A 67 8.91 -5.50 18.88
N SER A 68 9.71 -6.56 18.74
CA SER A 68 10.97 -6.69 19.45
C SER A 68 12.12 -6.09 18.63
N LEU A 69 12.46 -4.82 18.90
CA LEU A 69 13.63 -4.18 18.29
C LEU A 69 14.91 -4.99 18.52
N ALA A 70 15.08 -5.61 19.69
CA ALA A 70 16.25 -6.44 19.98
C ALA A 70 16.34 -7.66 19.05
N THR A 71 15.21 -8.35 18.81
CA THR A 71 15.16 -9.51 17.91
C THR A 71 15.43 -9.08 16.47
N VAL A 72 14.87 -7.95 16.02
CA VAL A 72 15.10 -7.44 14.67
C VAL A 72 16.56 -7.02 14.47
N LEU A 73 17.17 -6.34 15.44
CA LEU A 73 18.60 -5.99 15.39
C LEU A 73 19.51 -7.22 15.42
N LYS A 74 19.09 -8.31 16.08
CA LYS A 74 19.78 -9.60 16.01
C LYS A 74 19.65 -10.19 14.59
N ALA A 75 18.46 -10.17 14.01
CA ALA A 75 18.23 -10.63 12.64
C ALA A 75 19.06 -9.83 11.62
N VAL A 76 19.16 -8.50 11.76
CA VAL A 76 20.02 -7.64 10.93
C VAL A 76 21.49 -8.14 10.96
N ARG A 77 21.98 -8.69 12.08
CA ARG A 77 23.34 -9.25 12.17
C ARG A 77 23.50 -10.58 11.43
N GLN A 78 22.43 -11.31 11.19
CA GLN A 78 22.44 -12.67 10.63
C GLN A 78 22.07 -12.74 9.14
N VAL A 79 21.81 -11.60 8.49
CA VAL A 79 21.50 -11.49 7.06
C VAL A 79 22.60 -10.77 6.28
N ASP A 80 22.65 -10.89 4.97
CA ASP A 80 23.66 -10.24 4.13
C ASP A 80 23.21 -8.87 3.61
N ALA A 81 21.90 -8.62 3.54
CA ALA A 81 21.31 -7.36 3.09
C ALA A 81 20.04 -6.98 3.86
N LEU A 82 19.70 -5.69 3.84
CA LEU A 82 18.45 -5.15 4.39
C LEU A 82 17.64 -4.45 3.27
N ILE A 83 16.37 -4.84 3.13
CA ILE A 83 15.39 -4.13 2.32
C ILE A 83 14.37 -3.46 3.23
N LEU A 84 14.17 -2.16 3.06
CA LEU A 84 12.96 -1.48 3.50
C LEU A 84 11.95 -1.57 2.36
N GLY A 85 10.90 -2.37 2.55
CA GLY A 85 9.83 -2.61 1.58
C GLY A 85 9.01 -1.36 1.27
N GLY A 86 7.96 -1.48 0.47
CA GLY A 86 7.22 -0.33 -0.03
C GLY A 86 6.45 0.45 1.04
N GLY A 87 5.67 1.44 0.57
CA GLY A 87 4.84 2.26 1.45
C GLY A 87 5.53 3.55 1.88
N SER A 88 5.14 4.07 3.05
CA SER A 88 5.74 5.29 3.62
C SER A 88 6.31 4.96 4.99
N LEU A 89 7.41 4.21 5.04
CA LEU A 89 8.03 3.81 6.33
C LEU A 89 8.78 4.98 7.00
N LEU A 90 9.32 5.90 6.20
CA LEU A 90 10.09 7.05 6.65
C LEU A 90 9.24 8.31 6.72
N GLN A 91 8.31 8.37 7.70
CA GLN A 91 7.40 9.49 7.91
C GLN A 91 7.08 9.68 9.40
N ASP A 92 6.67 10.90 9.78
CA ASP A 92 6.41 11.25 11.19
C ASP A 92 4.97 11.72 11.47
N SER A 93 4.04 11.46 10.54
CA SER A 93 2.63 11.80 10.71
C SER A 93 1.86 10.80 11.56
N THR A 94 2.15 9.51 11.43
CA THR A 94 1.48 8.46 12.23
C THR A 94 2.24 8.15 13.52
N SER A 95 3.58 8.06 13.47
CA SER A 95 4.39 7.71 14.64
C SER A 95 5.87 8.04 14.45
N THR A 96 6.39 8.96 15.26
CA THR A 96 7.85 9.19 15.35
C THR A 96 8.61 7.98 15.89
N ARG A 97 7.96 7.13 16.71
CA ARG A 97 8.57 5.88 17.19
C ARG A 97 8.82 4.92 16.04
N SER A 98 7.87 4.80 15.11
CA SER A 98 8.04 3.99 13.89
C SER A 98 9.17 4.53 13.02
N LEU A 99 9.27 5.85 12.87
CA LEU A 99 10.39 6.45 12.15
C LEU A 99 11.74 6.10 12.78
N ILE A 100 11.87 6.32 14.10
CA ILE A 100 13.10 6.00 14.84
C ILE A 100 13.45 4.52 14.71
N TYR A 101 12.45 3.63 14.81
CA TYR A 101 12.64 2.19 14.60
C TYR A 101 13.36 1.88 13.28
N TYR A 102 12.84 2.37 12.14
CA TYR A 102 13.47 2.11 10.84
C TYR A 102 14.85 2.76 10.69
N ILE A 103 15.05 3.95 11.26
CA ILE A 103 16.36 4.62 11.27
C ILE A 103 17.41 3.79 12.03
N LEU A 104 17.04 3.22 13.18
CA LEU A 104 17.93 2.34 13.94
C LEU A 104 18.30 1.08 13.16
N LEU A 105 17.39 0.51 12.38
CA LEU A 105 17.69 -0.64 11.52
C LEU A 105 18.68 -0.26 10.41
N ILE A 106 18.48 0.90 9.75
CA ILE A 106 19.42 1.42 8.74
C ILE A 106 20.81 1.57 9.35
N TRP A 107 20.91 2.25 10.50
CA TRP A 107 22.21 2.48 11.15
C TRP A 107 22.89 1.19 11.60
N CYS A 108 22.13 0.22 12.13
CA CYS A 108 22.66 -1.08 12.52
C CYS A 108 23.17 -1.87 11.31
N ALA A 109 22.44 -1.88 10.19
CA ALA A 109 22.91 -2.54 8.97
C ALA A 109 24.19 -1.86 8.45
N LYS A 110 24.24 -0.53 8.47
CA LYS A 110 25.39 0.24 7.98
C LYS A 110 26.63 0.12 8.84
N SER A 111 26.51 0.07 10.17
CA SER A 111 27.66 -0.17 11.05
C SER A 111 28.27 -1.56 10.84
N LEU A 112 27.48 -2.52 10.35
CA LEU A 112 27.90 -3.85 9.95
C LEU A 112 28.30 -3.93 8.46
N GLN A 113 28.42 -2.79 7.78
CA GLN A 113 28.75 -2.68 6.34
C GLN A 113 27.78 -3.42 5.41
N LYS A 114 26.53 -3.64 5.85
CA LYS A 114 25.51 -4.31 5.05
C LYS A 114 24.84 -3.33 4.08
N PRO A 115 24.58 -3.75 2.84
CA PRO A 115 23.80 -2.96 1.90
C PRO A 115 22.37 -2.77 2.42
N VAL A 116 21.85 -1.55 2.21
CA VAL A 116 20.49 -1.18 2.57
C VAL A 116 19.81 -0.64 1.32
N LEU A 117 18.70 -1.26 0.95
CA LEU A 117 17.92 -0.92 -0.23
C LEU A 117 16.54 -0.41 0.21
N LEU A 118 16.10 0.70 -0.37
CA LEU A 118 14.71 1.16 -0.24
C LEU A 118 13.96 0.79 -1.52
N TRP A 119 12.88 0.02 -1.39
CA TRP A 119 12.11 -0.51 -2.50
C TRP A 119 10.72 0.15 -2.52
N GLY A 120 10.39 0.90 -3.59
CA GLY A 120 9.07 1.50 -3.78
C GLY A 120 8.60 2.41 -2.64
N GLN A 121 9.52 3.17 -2.03
CA GLN A 121 9.22 3.98 -0.84
C GLN A 121 8.66 5.36 -1.21
N GLY A 122 7.80 5.89 -0.34
CA GLY A 122 7.45 7.29 -0.26
C GLY A 122 8.26 8.00 0.83
N LEU A 123 8.73 9.22 0.54
CA LEU A 123 9.50 10.05 1.45
C LEU A 123 8.58 11.03 2.18
N GLY A 124 8.21 10.68 3.42
CA GLY A 124 7.40 11.50 4.28
C GLY A 124 5.89 11.23 4.22
N PRO A 125 5.06 12.16 4.74
CA PRO A 125 5.44 13.51 5.18
C PRO A 125 6.35 13.54 6.41
N LEU A 126 7.28 14.50 6.43
CA LEU A 126 8.20 14.78 7.54
C LEU A 126 7.93 16.22 8.03
N LYS A 127 7.10 16.37 9.05
CA LYS A 127 6.69 17.67 9.61
C LYS A 127 7.76 18.24 10.54
N ARG A 128 8.44 17.40 11.31
CA ARG A 128 9.41 17.85 12.33
C ARG A 128 10.81 18.02 11.72
N ARG A 129 11.50 19.10 12.12
CA ARG A 129 12.88 19.39 11.66
C ARG A 129 13.85 18.26 12.01
N PHE A 130 13.73 17.70 13.20
CA PHE A 130 14.56 16.57 13.66
C PHE A 130 14.35 15.31 12.82
N SER A 131 13.10 14.92 12.56
CA SER A 131 12.76 13.80 11.66
C SER A 131 13.39 13.98 10.29
N ARG A 132 13.28 15.20 9.72
CA ARG A 132 13.85 15.54 8.42
C ARG A 132 15.37 15.38 8.40
N LEU A 133 16.05 15.89 9.44
CA LEU A 133 17.49 15.78 9.55
C LEU A 133 17.94 14.31 9.67
N LEU A 134 17.29 13.53 10.54
CA LEU A 134 17.60 12.10 10.72
C LEU A 134 17.43 11.29 9.45
N VAL A 135 16.30 11.48 8.75
CA VAL A 135 16.06 10.77 7.49
C VAL A 135 17.09 11.19 6.47
N ARG A 136 17.33 12.51 6.29
CA ARG A 136 18.30 13.01 5.32
C ARG A 136 19.71 12.47 5.57
N THR A 137 20.19 12.42 6.81
CA THR A 137 21.52 11.90 7.12
C THR A 137 21.59 10.39 6.91
N SER A 138 20.56 9.65 7.31
CA SER A 138 20.50 8.19 7.13
C SER A 138 20.48 7.80 5.66
N LEU A 139 19.72 8.53 4.84
CA LEU A 139 19.57 8.22 3.41
C LEU A 139 20.87 8.40 2.61
N LYS A 140 21.81 9.26 3.05
CA LYS A 140 23.11 9.41 2.38
C LYS A 140 23.97 8.16 2.40
N THR A 141 23.66 7.21 3.27
CA THR A 141 24.49 6.02 3.49
C THR A 141 23.95 4.77 2.79
N ILE A 142 22.71 4.81 2.28
CA ILE A 142 22.04 3.65 1.68
C ILE A 142 22.64 3.28 0.31
N SER A 143 22.41 2.04 -0.11
CA SER A 143 23.03 1.47 -1.32
C SER A 143 22.26 1.82 -2.60
N SER A 144 20.93 1.93 -2.50
CA SER A 144 20.07 2.49 -3.54
C SER A 144 18.67 2.77 -3.02
N VAL A 145 17.93 3.59 -3.77
CA VAL A 145 16.51 3.86 -3.51
C VAL A 145 15.72 3.77 -4.79
N THR A 146 14.51 3.26 -4.68
CA THR A 146 13.48 3.51 -5.67
C THR A 146 12.29 4.20 -5.00
N TRP A 147 11.86 5.32 -5.59
CA TRP A 147 10.75 6.13 -5.12
C TRP A 147 9.49 5.78 -5.91
N ARG A 148 8.33 5.72 -5.23
CA ARG A 148 7.04 5.40 -5.87
C ARG A 148 6.28 6.61 -6.42
N ASP A 149 6.73 7.81 -6.11
CA ASP A 149 6.03 9.04 -6.46
C ASP A 149 6.99 10.22 -6.75
N PRO A 150 6.58 11.17 -7.61
CA PRO A 150 7.42 12.32 -7.96
C PRO A 150 7.77 13.23 -6.79
N SER A 151 6.87 13.38 -5.81
CA SER A 151 7.11 14.25 -4.64
C SER A 151 8.32 13.76 -3.83
N SER A 152 8.41 12.45 -3.64
CA SER A 152 9.52 11.78 -2.95
C SER A 152 10.85 11.97 -3.68
N MET A 153 10.86 11.81 -5.01
CA MET A 153 12.06 12.05 -5.83
C MET A 153 12.51 13.51 -5.77
N ASN A 154 11.58 14.45 -5.92
CA ASN A 154 11.89 15.88 -5.88
C ASN A 154 12.49 16.28 -4.52
N GLN A 155 11.92 15.79 -3.42
CA GLN A 155 12.47 16.03 -2.09
C GLN A 155 13.88 15.42 -1.91
N ALA A 156 14.11 14.22 -2.46
CA ALA A 156 15.43 13.60 -2.45
C ALA A 156 16.48 14.42 -3.24
N MET A 157 16.08 14.97 -4.39
CA MET A 157 16.91 15.86 -5.21
C MET A 157 17.21 17.19 -4.51
N GLU A 158 16.20 17.82 -3.88
CA GLU A 158 16.39 19.03 -3.06
C GLU A 158 17.39 18.82 -1.92
N TRP A 159 17.39 17.63 -1.33
CA TRP A 159 18.34 17.27 -0.28
C TRP A 159 19.75 16.96 -0.80
N LYS A 160 19.93 16.90 -2.13
CA LYS A 160 21.15 16.53 -2.82
C LYS A 160 21.66 15.17 -2.36
N LEU A 161 20.75 14.19 -2.32
CA LEU A 161 21.12 12.81 -1.99
C LEU A 161 21.94 12.21 -3.13
N ASP A 162 23.20 11.91 -2.84
CA ASP A 162 24.15 11.32 -3.78
C ASP A 162 24.16 9.80 -3.64
N VAL A 163 23.04 9.17 -4.01
CA VAL A 163 22.88 7.71 -4.00
C VAL A 163 22.15 7.28 -5.28
N PRO A 164 22.40 6.06 -5.80
CA PRO A 164 21.68 5.54 -6.95
C PRO A 164 20.17 5.53 -6.67
N MET A 165 19.42 6.34 -7.42
CA MET A 165 17.98 6.49 -7.26
C MET A 165 17.23 6.38 -8.57
N LYS A 166 16.05 5.77 -8.50
CA LYS A 166 15.09 5.67 -9.61
C LYS A 166 13.69 6.00 -9.10
N ILE A 167 12.80 6.35 -10.01
CA ILE A 167 11.38 6.57 -9.77
C ILE A 167 10.59 5.59 -10.62
N GLY A 168 9.50 5.09 -10.06
CA GLY A 168 8.44 4.34 -10.74
C GLY A 168 7.10 4.61 -10.06
N PRO A 169 5.99 4.15 -10.64
CA PRO A 169 4.70 4.14 -9.95
C PRO A 169 4.71 3.12 -8.80
N ASP A 170 3.70 3.15 -7.93
CA ASP A 170 3.62 2.22 -6.78
C ASP A 170 3.81 0.74 -7.20
N PRO A 171 4.63 -0.06 -6.50
CA PRO A 171 4.89 -1.44 -6.91
C PRO A 171 3.65 -2.31 -7.07
N VAL A 172 2.54 -2.00 -6.37
CA VAL A 172 1.28 -2.78 -6.46
C VAL A 172 0.67 -2.74 -7.88
N TRP A 173 1.03 -1.77 -8.72
CA TRP A 173 0.65 -1.79 -10.15
C TRP A 173 1.15 -3.03 -10.89
N ALA A 174 2.24 -3.66 -10.44
CA ALA A 174 2.79 -4.89 -11.01
C ALA A 174 2.16 -6.18 -10.44
N HIS A 175 1.13 -6.08 -9.60
CA HIS A 175 0.41 -7.24 -9.08
C HIS A 175 -0.44 -7.88 -10.20
N SER A 176 -0.67 -9.19 -10.15
CA SER A 176 -1.60 -9.86 -11.06
C SER A 176 -3.03 -9.78 -10.53
N ALA A 177 -4.05 -9.65 -11.38
CA ALA A 177 -5.44 -9.69 -10.97
C ALA A 177 -6.26 -10.58 -11.91
N PRO A 178 -7.33 -11.23 -11.42
CA PRO A 178 -8.31 -11.89 -12.29
C PRO A 178 -9.00 -10.85 -13.18
N ALA A 179 -9.40 -11.28 -14.38
CA ALA A 179 -10.16 -10.43 -15.29
C ALA A 179 -11.52 -10.08 -14.68
N TRP A 180 -11.95 -8.83 -14.86
CA TRP A 180 -13.27 -8.38 -14.44
C TRP A 180 -14.38 -9.07 -15.22
N THR A 181 -15.34 -9.67 -14.52
CA THR A 181 -16.49 -10.37 -15.09
C THR A 181 -17.81 -9.62 -14.91
N SER A 182 -17.77 -8.45 -14.27
CA SER A 182 -18.96 -7.71 -13.82
C SER A 182 -19.77 -8.46 -12.75
N GLY A 183 -20.72 -7.73 -12.16
CA GLY A 183 -21.69 -8.26 -11.19
C GLY A 183 -22.64 -7.20 -10.70
N GLN A 184 -23.33 -7.47 -9.58
CA GLN A 184 -24.42 -6.64 -9.04
C GLN A 184 -24.07 -5.96 -7.70
N SER A 185 -22.78 -5.86 -7.39
CA SER A 185 -22.30 -5.31 -6.12
C SER A 185 -21.43 -4.08 -6.34
N LEU A 186 -21.68 -3.02 -5.59
CA LEU A 186 -20.83 -1.85 -5.43
C LEU A 186 -19.95 -2.05 -4.19
N ILE A 187 -18.62 -2.03 -4.37
CA ILE A 187 -17.70 -2.24 -3.25
C ILE A 187 -17.13 -0.92 -2.78
N LEU A 188 -17.18 -0.68 -1.48
CA LEU A 188 -16.68 0.51 -0.82
C LEU A 188 -15.45 0.15 -0.01
N CYS A 189 -14.29 0.72 -0.38
CA CYS A 189 -13.07 0.62 0.41
C CYS A 189 -12.82 1.94 1.13
N TRP A 190 -13.75 2.27 2.03
CA TRP A 190 -13.79 3.53 2.76
C TRP A 190 -13.14 3.40 4.14
N ARG A 191 -12.75 4.54 4.71
CA ARG A 191 -12.15 4.61 6.04
C ARG A 191 -12.76 5.75 6.85
N PRO A 192 -12.75 5.67 8.19
CA PRO A 192 -12.97 6.84 9.02
C PRO A 192 -11.96 7.95 8.68
N THR A 193 -12.46 9.18 8.60
CA THR A 193 -11.66 10.36 8.25
C THR A 193 -12.14 11.60 9.00
N PRO A 194 -11.22 12.46 9.50
CA PRO A 194 -11.59 13.74 10.12
C PRO A 194 -11.97 14.82 9.08
N LEU A 195 -11.80 14.54 7.78
CA LEU A 195 -12.13 15.48 6.70
C LEU A 195 -13.63 15.66 6.50
N LEU A 196 -14.44 14.73 7.02
CA LEU A 196 -15.88 14.74 6.97
C LEU A 196 -16.44 14.85 8.38
N ASN A 197 -17.22 15.90 8.62
CA ASN A 197 -18.12 15.97 9.76
C ASN A 197 -19.40 15.16 9.47
N ILE A 198 -20.33 15.15 10.43
CA ILE A 198 -21.62 14.44 10.31
C ILE A 198 -22.36 14.82 9.02
N SER A 199 -22.43 16.12 8.69
CA SER A 199 -23.09 16.58 7.45
C SER A 199 -22.38 16.12 6.18
N GLY A 200 -21.04 16.10 6.18
CA GLY A 200 -20.23 15.57 5.07
C GLY A 200 -20.48 14.07 4.85
N TRP A 201 -20.54 13.30 5.93
CA TRP A 201 -20.89 11.89 5.88
C TRP A 201 -22.33 11.66 5.38
N HIS A 202 -23.32 12.43 5.85
CA HIS A 202 -24.68 12.35 5.32
C HIS A 202 -24.72 12.59 3.81
N ARG A 203 -24.04 13.62 3.28
CA ARG A 203 -24.02 13.86 1.83
C ARG A 203 -23.42 12.68 1.06
N LEU A 204 -22.30 12.15 1.54
CA LEU A 204 -21.63 11.02 0.90
C LEU A 204 -22.51 9.75 0.92
N VAL A 205 -23.08 9.41 2.07
CA VAL A 205 -23.92 8.20 2.26
C VAL A 205 -25.27 8.34 1.55
N ASN A 206 -25.88 9.52 1.54
CA ASN A 206 -27.11 9.78 0.76
C ASN A 206 -26.87 9.66 -0.75
N SER A 207 -25.72 10.15 -1.23
CA SER A 207 -25.33 9.98 -2.63
C SER A 207 -25.21 8.50 -2.98
N LEU A 208 -24.57 7.72 -2.09
CA LEU A 208 -24.42 6.28 -2.23
C LEU A 208 -25.77 5.56 -2.24
N SER A 209 -26.68 5.88 -1.30
CA SER A 209 -28.04 5.32 -1.25
C SER A 209 -28.75 5.51 -2.59
N ARG A 210 -28.83 6.76 -3.06
CA ARG A 210 -29.49 7.10 -4.33
C ARG A 210 -28.84 6.42 -5.53
N PHE A 211 -27.52 6.38 -5.59
CA PHE A 211 -26.79 5.73 -6.67
C PHE A 211 -27.04 4.22 -6.70
N SER A 212 -26.97 3.56 -5.53
CA SER A 212 -27.24 2.12 -5.41
C SER A 212 -28.69 1.76 -5.74
N GLU A 213 -29.66 2.59 -5.35
CA GLU A 213 -31.09 2.41 -5.69
C GLU A 213 -31.34 2.59 -7.19
N MET A 214 -30.77 3.63 -7.80
CA MET A 214 -30.93 3.92 -9.23
C MET A 214 -30.45 2.78 -10.13
N HIS A 215 -29.46 2.02 -9.67
CA HIS A 215 -28.83 0.95 -10.44
C HIS A 215 -29.11 -0.45 -9.89
N ASP A 216 -29.98 -0.57 -8.87
CA ASP A 216 -30.33 -1.81 -8.18
C ASP A 216 -29.10 -2.64 -7.73
N LEU A 217 -28.12 -1.96 -7.13
CA LEU A 217 -26.87 -2.58 -6.68
C LEU A 217 -26.89 -2.90 -5.19
N ASN A 218 -26.35 -4.07 -4.83
CA ASN A 218 -25.96 -4.39 -3.46
C ASN A 218 -24.72 -3.58 -3.08
N VAL A 219 -24.55 -3.23 -1.81
CA VAL A 219 -23.42 -2.43 -1.34
C VAL A 219 -22.58 -3.24 -0.35
N ILE A 220 -21.30 -3.40 -0.66
CA ILE A 220 -20.35 -4.13 0.18
C ILE A 220 -19.39 -3.12 0.82
N TRP A 221 -19.47 -2.98 2.13
CA TRP A 221 -18.56 -2.19 2.95
C TRP A 221 -17.33 -3.04 3.28
N LEU A 222 -16.27 -2.90 2.48
CA LEU A 222 -15.05 -3.70 2.61
C LEU A 222 -14.00 -2.96 3.45
N ALA A 223 -13.78 -3.47 4.67
CA ALA A 223 -12.70 -3.03 5.52
C ALA A 223 -11.35 -3.55 5.00
N PHE A 224 -10.67 -2.72 4.21
CA PHE A 224 -9.38 -3.05 3.61
C PHE A 224 -8.24 -3.13 4.63
N HIS A 225 -8.38 -2.39 5.74
CA HIS A 225 -7.57 -2.55 6.93
C HIS A 225 -8.46 -2.86 8.14
N GLY A 226 -8.36 -4.09 8.67
CA GLY A 226 -9.29 -4.61 9.68
C GLY A 226 -9.48 -3.70 10.90
N HIS A 227 -8.38 -3.22 11.51
CA HIS A 227 -8.48 -2.38 12.71
C HIS A 227 -8.89 -0.93 12.46
N GLN A 228 -8.69 -0.39 11.25
CA GLN A 228 -8.97 1.03 10.96
C GLN A 228 -10.32 1.23 10.29
N ASP A 229 -10.77 0.27 9.49
CA ASP A 229 -11.91 0.43 8.60
C ASP A 229 -13.15 -0.30 9.09
N ALA A 230 -13.00 -1.41 9.84
CA ALA A 230 -14.12 -2.28 10.18
C ALA A 230 -15.21 -1.61 11.02
N SER A 231 -14.87 -0.61 11.83
CA SER A 231 -15.87 0.08 12.65
C SER A 231 -16.66 1.13 11.89
N LEU A 232 -16.26 1.52 10.67
CA LEU A 232 -16.85 2.66 9.96
C LEU A 232 -18.36 2.50 9.77
N TYR A 233 -18.80 1.37 9.20
CA TYR A 233 -20.21 1.15 8.91
C TYR A 233 -21.06 1.17 10.18
N GLN A 234 -20.61 0.48 11.23
CA GLN A 234 -21.29 0.44 12.51
C GLN A 234 -21.39 1.84 13.14
N SER A 235 -20.33 2.64 13.10
CA SER A 235 -20.37 4.02 13.59
C SER A 235 -21.35 4.89 12.78
N LEU A 236 -21.45 4.71 11.46
CA LEU A 236 -22.41 5.46 10.65
C LEU A 236 -23.87 5.03 10.92
N LEU A 237 -24.11 3.76 11.28
CA LEU A 237 -25.42 3.28 11.71
C LEU A 237 -25.82 3.89 13.06
N GLU A 238 -24.91 3.86 14.05
CA GLU A 238 -25.15 4.41 15.40
C GLU A 238 -25.46 5.91 15.38
N GLU A 239 -24.82 6.64 14.46
CA GLU A 239 -25.04 8.07 14.24
C GLU A 239 -26.29 8.37 13.38
N ASN A 240 -27.07 7.35 13.00
CA ASN A 240 -28.26 7.46 12.13
C ASN A 240 -27.96 8.11 10.76
N ILE A 241 -26.76 7.87 10.22
CA ILE A 241 -26.32 8.43 8.93
C ILE A 241 -26.74 7.53 7.77
N VAL A 242 -26.78 6.21 7.97
CA VAL A 242 -27.16 5.21 6.95
C VAL A 242 -28.68 5.15 6.82
N PRO A 243 -29.27 5.49 5.66
CA PRO A 243 -30.71 5.34 5.44
C PRO A 243 -31.13 3.86 5.41
N ASN A 244 -32.34 3.55 5.87
CA ASN A 244 -32.88 2.18 5.91
C ASN A 244 -32.83 1.47 4.53
N ALA A 245 -33.11 2.20 3.44
CA ALA A 245 -33.04 1.65 2.08
C ALA A 245 -31.62 1.20 1.68
N LEU A 246 -30.58 1.87 2.18
CA LEU A 246 -29.19 1.49 2.00
C LEU A 246 -28.78 0.36 2.95
N GLU A 247 -29.26 0.39 4.20
CA GLU A 247 -29.02 -0.67 5.19
C GLU A 247 -29.50 -2.04 4.67
N GLN A 248 -30.72 -2.11 4.12
CA GLN A 248 -31.32 -3.35 3.60
C GLN A 248 -30.55 -4.01 2.45
N ARG A 249 -29.70 -3.25 1.74
CA ARG A 249 -28.86 -3.72 0.63
C ARG A 249 -27.37 -3.74 0.96
N SER A 250 -27.01 -3.49 2.22
CA SER A 250 -25.61 -3.39 2.66
C SER A 250 -25.13 -4.66 3.35
N THR A 251 -23.90 -5.07 3.05
CA THR A 251 -23.16 -6.07 3.83
C THR A 251 -21.78 -5.54 4.22
N VAL A 252 -21.24 -6.04 5.33
CA VAL A 252 -19.91 -5.66 5.81
C VAL A 252 -18.97 -6.85 5.71
N HIS A 253 -17.79 -6.62 5.12
CA HIS A 253 -16.77 -7.63 4.98
C HIS A 253 -15.43 -7.08 5.48
N ILE A 254 -14.67 -7.92 6.18
CA ILE A 254 -13.27 -7.63 6.50
C ILE A 254 -12.43 -8.38 5.49
N ALA A 255 -11.46 -7.68 4.92
CA ALA A 255 -10.59 -8.28 3.93
C ALA A 255 -9.57 -9.23 4.60
N GLU A 256 -9.56 -10.49 4.19
CA GLU A 256 -8.72 -11.54 4.82
C GLU A 256 -7.46 -11.84 4.01
N SER A 257 -7.54 -11.73 2.67
CA SER A 257 -6.41 -11.98 1.78
C SER A 257 -6.54 -11.25 0.44
N ILE A 258 -5.41 -11.06 -0.25
CA ILE A 258 -5.39 -10.45 -1.59
C ILE A 258 -6.21 -11.25 -2.60
N PRO A 259 -6.09 -12.60 -2.71
CA PRO A 259 -6.88 -13.37 -3.66
C PRO A 259 -8.39 -13.26 -3.42
N GLN A 260 -8.84 -13.24 -2.16
CA GLN A 260 -10.24 -13.05 -1.82
C GLN A 260 -10.76 -11.69 -2.28
N VAL A 261 -10.02 -10.61 -1.99
CA VAL A 261 -10.42 -9.26 -2.39
C VAL A 261 -10.44 -9.11 -3.90
N GLN A 262 -9.44 -9.64 -4.58
CA GLN A 262 -9.37 -9.56 -6.04
C GLN A 262 -10.50 -10.33 -6.71
N LYS A 263 -10.87 -11.50 -6.17
CA LYS A 263 -12.05 -12.23 -6.62
C LYS A 263 -13.32 -11.38 -6.43
N LEU A 264 -13.49 -10.83 -5.24
CA LEU A 264 -14.62 -9.96 -4.92
C LEU A 264 -14.69 -8.74 -5.86
N PHE A 265 -13.54 -8.13 -6.17
CA PHE A 265 -13.44 -7.01 -7.12
C PHE A 265 -13.81 -7.45 -8.54
N SER A 266 -13.31 -8.59 -9.02
CA SER A 266 -13.61 -9.09 -10.38
C SER A 266 -15.09 -9.39 -10.60
N GLU A 267 -15.81 -9.81 -9.56
CA GLU A 267 -17.24 -10.12 -9.58
C GLU A 267 -18.12 -8.92 -9.19
N SER A 268 -17.53 -7.72 -9.03
CA SER A 268 -18.27 -6.51 -8.66
C SER A 268 -18.71 -5.71 -9.88
N ARG A 269 -19.71 -4.84 -9.69
CA ARG A 269 -20.08 -3.85 -10.70
C ARG A 269 -19.02 -2.75 -10.80
N MET A 270 -18.55 -2.29 -9.65
CA MET A 270 -17.67 -1.13 -9.51
C MET A 270 -17.06 -1.08 -8.11
N VAL A 271 -15.88 -0.47 -7.99
CA VAL A 271 -15.24 -0.15 -6.70
C VAL A 271 -15.19 1.37 -6.48
N ILE A 272 -15.57 1.84 -5.30
CA ILE A 272 -15.35 3.23 -4.84
C ILE A 272 -14.31 3.21 -3.72
N ALA A 273 -13.10 3.64 -4.03
CA ALA A 273 -11.95 3.49 -3.15
C ALA A 273 -11.52 4.81 -2.48
N MET A 274 -11.42 4.79 -1.15
CA MET A 274 -10.59 5.76 -0.42
C MET A 274 -9.17 5.23 -0.22
N ARG A 275 -9.01 3.90 -0.07
CA ARG A 275 -7.72 3.25 0.17
C ARG A 275 -6.91 3.13 -1.13
N LEU A 276 -5.67 3.65 -1.13
CA LEU A 276 -4.75 3.62 -2.28
C LEU A 276 -4.61 2.23 -2.92
N HIS A 277 -4.29 1.20 -2.14
CA HIS A 277 -4.07 -0.13 -2.71
C HIS A 277 -5.37 -0.82 -3.13
N ALA A 278 -6.53 -0.43 -2.57
CA ALA A 278 -7.82 -0.89 -3.09
C ALA A 278 -8.08 -0.31 -4.49
N LEU A 279 -7.81 0.99 -4.67
CA LEU A 279 -7.88 1.68 -5.96
C LEU A 279 -6.99 0.99 -7.00
N ILE A 280 -5.72 0.74 -6.66
CA ILE A 280 -4.76 0.10 -7.59
C ILE A 280 -5.18 -1.33 -7.92
N LEU A 281 -5.52 -2.17 -6.94
CA LEU A 281 -5.89 -3.56 -7.19
C LEU A 281 -7.17 -3.69 -8.02
N ALA A 282 -8.15 -2.80 -7.82
CA ALA A 282 -9.35 -2.75 -8.65
C ALA A 282 -9.02 -2.34 -10.10
N ALA A 283 -8.17 -1.33 -10.26
CA ALA A 283 -7.75 -0.84 -11.57
C ALA A 283 -6.95 -1.88 -12.37
N VAL A 284 -6.01 -2.58 -11.71
CA VAL A 284 -5.22 -3.67 -12.31
C VAL A 284 -6.13 -4.83 -12.77
N GLY A 285 -7.25 -5.08 -12.10
CA GLY A 285 -8.25 -6.07 -12.51
C GLY A 285 -9.17 -5.61 -13.65
N GLY A 286 -9.03 -4.37 -14.12
CA GLY A 286 -9.91 -3.77 -15.14
C GLY A 286 -11.32 -3.44 -14.62
N VAL A 287 -11.50 -3.37 -13.29
CA VAL A 287 -12.81 -3.09 -12.68
C VAL A 287 -13.12 -1.60 -12.81
N PRO A 288 -14.36 -1.22 -13.22
CA PRO A 288 -14.82 0.16 -13.13
C PRO A 288 -14.56 0.72 -11.73
N THR A 289 -13.80 1.81 -11.65
CA THR A 289 -13.30 2.31 -10.37
C THR A 289 -13.45 3.81 -10.28
N SER A 290 -13.81 4.31 -9.09
CA SER A 290 -13.80 5.73 -8.78
C SER A 290 -13.15 5.97 -7.43
N ALA A 291 -12.49 7.11 -7.28
CA ALA A 291 -11.68 7.43 -6.10
C ALA A 291 -12.30 8.56 -5.26
N LEU A 292 -12.09 8.46 -3.95
CA LEU A 292 -12.34 9.50 -2.97
C LEU A 292 -11.02 9.81 -2.26
N SER A 293 -10.38 10.90 -2.64
CA SER A 293 -9.06 11.29 -2.13
C SER A 293 -9.18 11.88 -0.73
N TYR A 294 -8.53 11.23 0.24
CA TYR A 294 -8.33 11.75 1.60
C TYR A 294 -6.85 12.10 1.87
N ASP A 295 -5.97 11.67 0.97
CA ASP A 295 -4.52 11.72 1.06
C ASP A 295 -4.00 11.92 -0.38
N PRO A 296 -3.08 12.87 -0.63
CA PRO A 296 -2.60 13.19 -1.98
C PRO A 296 -2.14 11.99 -2.81
N LYS A 297 -1.69 10.89 -2.17
CA LYS A 297 -1.29 9.67 -2.89
C LYS A 297 -2.46 8.98 -3.61
N VAL A 298 -3.68 9.09 -3.08
CA VAL A 298 -4.87 8.50 -3.70
C VAL A 298 -5.20 9.26 -4.97
N ARG A 299 -5.20 10.60 -4.88
CA ARG A 299 -5.36 11.47 -6.04
C ARG A 299 -4.30 11.21 -7.10
N ALA A 300 -3.02 11.16 -6.72
CA ALA A 300 -1.93 10.92 -7.66
C ALA A 300 -2.07 9.56 -8.38
N ALA A 301 -2.48 8.50 -7.68
CA ALA A 301 -2.70 7.20 -8.31
C ALA A 301 -3.94 7.19 -9.22
N ALA A 302 -4.98 7.92 -8.86
CA ALA A 302 -6.16 8.07 -9.70
C ALA A 302 -5.81 8.83 -11.00
N ASP A 303 -5.04 9.92 -10.90
CA ASP A 303 -4.60 10.70 -12.06
C ASP A 303 -3.69 9.86 -13.00
N LEU A 304 -2.79 9.03 -12.45
CA LEU A 304 -1.92 8.16 -13.26
C LEU A 304 -2.72 7.14 -14.10
N ALA A 305 -3.87 6.70 -13.61
CA ALA A 305 -4.69 5.67 -14.22
C ALA A 305 -5.97 6.23 -14.88
N ASP A 306 -6.06 7.56 -15.04
CA ASP A 306 -7.23 8.26 -15.60
C ASP A 306 -8.54 7.91 -14.88
N ILE A 307 -8.47 7.68 -13.56
CA ILE A 307 -9.61 7.36 -12.72
C ILE A 307 -10.23 8.63 -12.16
N THR A 308 -11.55 8.75 -12.29
CA THR A 308 -12.30 9.86 -11.71
C THR A 308 -12.12 9.93 -10.18
N CYS A 309 -11.81 11.12 -9.66
CA CYS A 309 -11.47 11.32 -8.26
C CYS A 309 -12.07 12.61 -7.68
N SER A 310 -12.75 12.49 -6.55
CA SER A 310 -13.23 13.63 -5.75
C SER A 310 -12.38 13.78 -4.49
N GLU A 311 -11.97 15.00 -4.15
CA GLU A 311 -11.34 15.31 -2.87
C GLU A 311 -12.37 15.29 -1.73
N LEU A 312 -12.07 14.59 -0.64
CA LEU A 312 -12.94 14.55 0.53
C LEU A 312 -12.90 15.87 1.31
N ASN A 313 -14.07 16.48 1.44
CA ASN A 313 -14.29 17.66 2.26
C ASN A 313 -15.79 17.79 2.61
N ASN A 314 -16.14 18.72 3.50
CA ASN A 314 -17.54 18.92 3.92
C ASN A 314 -18.45 19.56 2.85
N HIS A 315 -17.89 19.98 1.71
CA HIS A 315 -18.60 20.64 0.61
C HIS A 315 -18.86 19.71 -0.58
N LEU A 316 -18.78 18.39 -0.38
CA LEU A 316 -19.13 17.39 -1.40
C LEU A 316 -20.55 17.65 -1.95
N SER A 317 -20.66 17.65 -3.27
CA SER A 317 -21.93 17.78 -3.97
C SER A 317 -22.47 16.40 -4.33
N GLU A 318 -23.70 16.09 -3.89
CA GLU A 318 -24.35 14.81 -4.18
C GLU A 318 -24.49 14.58 -5.68
N HIS A 319 -24.87 15.62 -6.42
CA HIS A 319 -24.98 15.57 -7.88
C HIS A 319 -23.63 15.25 -8.54
N HIS A 320 -22.55 15.87 -8.05
CA HIS A 320 -21.21 15.64 -8.58
C HIS A 320 -20.75 14.20 -8.32
N LEU A 321 -20.93 13.69 -7.10
CA LEU A 321 -20.57 12.31 -6.74
C LEU A 321 -21.33 11.28 -7.59
N ILE A 322 -22.65 11.45 -7.71
CA ILE A 322 -23.48 10.54 -8.53
C ILE A 322 -23.05 10.61 -10.01
N SER A 323 -22.76 11.81 -10.53
CA SER A 323 -22.26 11.96 -11.90
C SER A 323 -20.92 11.26 -12.10
N GLN A 324 -19.98 11.46 -11.17
CA GLN A 324 -18.66 10.83 -11.17
C GLN A 324 -18.77 9.30 -11.19
N TRP A 325 -19.62 8.73 -10.34
CA TRP A 325 -19.79 7.28 -10.27
C TRP A 325 -20.51 6.71 -11.50
N LYS A 326 -21.46 7.46 -12.08
CA LYS A 326 -22.08 7.09 -13.37
C LYS A 326 -21.07 7.06 -14.50
N GLU A 327 -20.18 8.04 -14.55
CA GLU A 327 -19.10 8.10 -15.55
C GLU A 327 -18.14 6.93 -15.37
N ALA A 328 -17.63 6.73 -14.16
CA ALA A 328 -16.73 5.63 -13.84
C ALA A 328 -17.32 4.26 -14.13
N MET A 329 -18.63 4.05 -13.89
CA MET A 329 -19.30 2.78 -14.18
C MET A 329 -19.48 2.51 -15.68
N LYS A 330 -19.43 3.54 -16.53
CA LYS A 330 -19.59 3.43 -17.99
C LYS A 330 -18.26 3.36 -18.72
N THR A 331 -17.25 4.05 -18.21
CA THR A 331 -15.94 4.15 -18.85
C THR A 331 -15.08 2.97 -18.44
N HIS A 332 -14.65 2.17 -19.42
CA HIS A 332 -13.64 1.15 -19.18
C HIS A 332 -12.28 1.81 -18.97
N LEU A 333 -11.49 1.27 -18.04
CA LEU A 333 -10.11 1.72 -17.84
C LEU A 333 -9.28 1.41 -19.08
N ASP A 334 -8.34 2.31 -19.41
CA ASP A 334 -7.42 2.10 -20.53
C ASP A 334 -6.43 0.98 -20.18
N GLU A 335 -6.67 -0.21 -20.72
CA GLU A 335 -5.82 -1.38 -20.52
C GLU A 335 -4.36 -1.14 -20.93
N CYS A 336 -4.11 -0.32 -21.95
CA CYS A 336 -2.76 0.03 -22.37
C CYS A 336 -2.07 0.91 -21.32
N ASN A 337 -2.77 1.89 -20.75
CA ASN A 337 -2.24 2.72 -19.66
C ASN A 337 -1.94 1.87 -18.40
N ILE A 338 -2.89 1.03 -17.98
CA ILE A 338 -2.71 0.14 -16.82
C ILE A 338 -1.53 -0.82 -17.05
N HIS A 339 -1.40 -1.39 -18.26
CA HIS A 339 -0.27 -2.26 -18.59
C HIS A 339 1.07 -1.50 -18.57
N ALA A 340 1.10 -0.26 -19.09
CA ALA A 340 2.29 0.59 -19.02
C ALA A 340 2.71 0.87 -17.57
N LEU A 341 1.76 1.22 -16.69
CA LEU A 341 2.02 1.41 -15.26
C LEU A 341 2.57 0.13 -14.60
N ALA A 342 2.03 -1.03 -14.94
CA ALA A 342 2.52 -2.32 -14.44
C ALA A 342 3.95 -2.62 -14.91
N CYS A 343 4.29 -2.27 -16.16
CA CYS A 343 5.64 -2.37 -16.70
C CYS A 343 6.61 -1.40 -16.01
N ASP A 344 6.21 -0.15 -15.82
CA ASP A 344 7.03 0.88 -15.19
C ASP A 344 7.29 0.56 -13.71
N ALA A 345 6.32 0.00 -12.99
CA ALA A 345 6.47 -0.46 -11.60
C ALA A 345 7.58 -1.51 -11.44
N LYS A 346 7.92 -2.28 -12.49
CA LYS A 346 9.02 -3.27 -12.44
C LYS A 346 10.40 -2.62 -12.30
N VAL A 347 10.53 -1.29 -12.41
CA VAL A 347 11.79 -0.59 -12.11
C VAL A 347 12.27 -0.90 -10.68
N HIS A 348 11.34 -1.09 -9.74
CA HIS A 348 11.64 -1.36 -8.34
C HIS A 348 12.40 -2.69 -8.15
N SER A 349 11.88 -3.78 -8.72
CA SER A 349 12.53 -5.08 -8.67
C SER A 349 13.77 -5.14 -9.54
N LYS A 350 13.78 -4.49 -10.71
CA LYS A 350 14.99 -4.42 -11.56
C LYS A 350 16.17 -3.82 -10.79
N VAL A 351 15.99 -2.65 -10.17
CA VAL A 351 17.06 -1.99 -9.40
C VAL A 351 17.47 -2.82 -8.18
N MET A 352 16.50 -3.41 -7.48
CA MET A 352 16.76 -4.29 -6.34
C MET A 352 17.61 -5.49 -6.75
N ASN A 353 17.17 -6.26 -7.75
CA ASN A 353 17.85 -7.48 -8.19
C ASN A 353 19.21 -7.18 -8.82
N GLU A 354 19.36 -6.09 -9.59
CA GLU A 354 20.68 -5.66 -10.10
C GLU A 354 21.68 -5.38 -8.98
N LYS A 355 21.22 -4.78 -7.86
CA LYS A 355 22.07 -4.50 -6.70
C LYS A 355 22.38 -5.77 -5.92
N LEU A 356 21.40 -6.64 -5.76
CA LEU A 356 21.56 -7.93 -5.07
C LEU A 356 22.47 -8.88 -5.84
N CYS A 357 22.38 -8.95 -7.16
CA CYS A 357 23.26 -9.77 -8.01
C CYS A 357 24.75 -9.42 -7.80
N LYS A 358 25.06 -8.12 -7.65
CA LYS A 358 26.44 -7.63 -7.43
C LYS A 358 27.01 -7.96 -6.05
N LEU A 359 26.22 -8.51 -5.13
CA LEU A 359 26.69 -8.94 -3.81
C LEU A 359 27.08 -10.43 -3.78
N ILE A 360 26.56 -11.21 -4.72
CA ILE A 360 26.80 -12.66 -4.82
C ILE A 360 27.93 -12.96 -5.82
N ASN A 361 28.06 -12.11 -6.85
CA ASN A 361 29.20 -12.12 -7.78
C ASN A 361 30.35 -11.29 -7.22
#